data_AF-A0A968T3E2-F1
#
_entry.id   AF-A0A968T3E2-F1
#
_cell.length_a   1.000
_cell.length_b   1.000
_cell.length_c   1.000
_cell.angle_alpha   90.00
_cell.angle_beta   90.00
_cell.angle_gamma   90.00
#
_symmetry.space_group_name_H-M   'P 1'
#
loop_
_entity.id
_entity.type
_entity.pdbx_description
1 polymer ?
#
loop_
_entity_poly.entity_id
_entity_poly.type
_entity_poly.pdbx_seq_one_letter_code
_entity_poly.pdbx_strand_id
1 'polypeptide(L)'
;MQVIARAYDEGIAFRYAFPEEDSKIYTVEDELTSFSVAGEGKVWLQPYDKVTVYTPAYERYFENGIPIGTAAPSKEGWAFPALFETSGTWMLITEAAVDSNYFAAHLQPNAEGGKYTIRLPEETED
;
A
#
# COMPACT_ATOMS: atom_id res chain seq x y z
N MET A 1 -18.53 -4.93 11.23
CA MET A 1 -17.56 -4.40 10.24
C MET A 1 -18.23 -4.37 8.89
N GLN A 2 -18.03 -3.31 8.11
CA GLN A 2 -18.57 -3.12 6.77
C GLN A 2 -17.44 -2.68 5.83
N VAL A 3 -17.60 -2.94 4.52
CA VAL A 3 -16.76 -2.34 3.48
C VAL A 3 -17.57 -1.23 2.81
N ILE A 4 -17.03 -0.01 2.84
CA ILE A 4 -17.63 1.14 2.16
C ILE A 4 -16.79 1.40 0.92
N ALA A 5 -17.41 1.29 -0.26
CA ALA A 5 -16.76 1.58 -1.54
C ALA A 5 -17.39 2.80 -2.21
N ARG A 6 -16.58 3.58 -2.93
CA ARG A 6 -17.01 4.69 -3.78
C ARG A 6 -16.35 4.53 -5.15
N ALA A 7 -17.15 4.68 -6.21
CA ALA A 7 -16.68 4.72 -7.58
C ALA A 7 -16.94 6.12 -8.13
N TYR A 8 -15.90 6.69 -8.74
CA TYR A 8 -15.90 7.95 -9.46
C TYR A 8 -15.44 7.70 -10.89
N ASP A 9 -15.55 8.70 -11.75
CA ASP A 9 -15.21 8.58 -13.18
C ASP A 9 -13.77 8.08 -13.42
N GLU A 10 -12.83 8.45 -12.53
CA GLU A 10 -11.39 8.17 -12.69
C GLU A 10 -10.79 7.30 -11.57
N GLY A 11 -11.63 6.71 -10.70
CA GLY A 11 -11.08 5.92 -9.61
C GLY A 11 -12.09 5.28 -8.68
N ILE A 12 -11.58 4.35 -7.88
CA ILE A 12 -12.33 3.65 -6.84
C ILE A 12 -11.59 3.84 -5.52
N ALA A 13 -12.33 4.07 -4.45
CA ALA A 13 -11.82 4.06 -3.09
C ALA A 13 -12.66 3.11 -2.25
N PHE A 14 -12.04 2.44 -1.29
CA PHE A 14 -12.76 1.66 -0.28
C PHE A 14 -12.10 1.81 1.08
N ARG A 15 -12.88 1.55 2.14
CA ARG A 15 -12.40 1.46 3.53
C ARG A 15 -13.21 0.46 4.33
N TYR A 16 -12.63 -0.05 5.41
CA TYR A 16 -13.35 -0.80 6.43
C TYR A 16 -13.93 0.14 7.48
N ALA A 17 -15.17 -0.10 7.90
CA ALA A 17 -15.83 0.65 8.97
C ALA A 17 -16.28 -0.30 10.08
N PHE A 18 -15.89 0.00 11.31
CA PHE A 18 -16.40 -0.66 12.51
C PHE A 18 -17.73 -0.04 12.94
N PRO A 19 -18.65 -0.79 13.55
CA PRO A 19 -19.91 -0.22 14.04
C PRO A 19 -19.63 0.82 15.14
N GLU A 20 -20.21 2.01 15.01
CA GLU A 20 -20.17 3.08 16.02
C GLU A 20 -21.30 2.92 17.07
N GLU A 21 -21.66 1.66 17.39
CA GLU A 21 -22.80 1.35 18.25
C GLU A 21 -22.44 1.33 19.74
N ASP A 22 -21.15 1.27 20.08
CA ASP A 22 -20.65 1.30 21.45
C ASP A 22 -19.26 1.98 21.53
N SER A 23 -18.72 2.10 22.75
CA SER A 23 -17.43 2.72 23.02
C SER A 23 -16.27 1.71 23.07
N LYS A 24 -16.41 0.55 22.41
CA LYS A 24 -15.32 -0.44 22.39
C LYS A 24 -14.16 0.07 21.54
N ILE A 25 -12.96 -0.22 22.02
CA ILE A 25 -11.72 0.00 21.29
C ILE A 25 -11.39 -1.28 20.54
N TYR A 26 -11.11 -1.14 19.25
CA TYR A 26 -10.65 -2.23 18.40
C TYR A 26 -9.19 -1.97 18.04
N THR A 27 -8.36 -3.01 18.15
CA THR A 27 -6.99 -3.00 17.64
C THR A 27 -6.95 -3.85 16.38
N VAL A 28 -6.42 -3.31 15.28
CA VAL A 28 -6.18 -4.08 14.07
C VAL A 28 -4.82 -4.76 14.21
N GLU A 29 -4.82 -6.09 14.26
CA GLU A 29 -3.59 -6.89 14.39
C GLU A 29 -2.96 -7.20 13.03
N ASP A 30 -3.77 -7.27 11.96
CA ASP A 30 -3.31 -7.56 10.60
C ASP A 30 -4.29 -6.99 9.57
N GLU A 31 -3.77 -6.67 8.38
CA GLU A 31 -4.55 -6.19 7.24
C GLU A 31 -4.20 -6.99 5.97
N LEU A 32 -5.16 -7.78 5.50
CA LEU A 32 -5.00 -8.66 4.34
C LEU A 32 -5.35 -7.99 3.00
N THR A 33 -5.52 -6.67 2.99
CA THR A 33 -5.85 -5.91 1.79
C THR A 33 -4.75 -6.09 0.74
N SER A 34 -5.15 -6.48 -0.47
CA SER A 34 -4.20 -6.66 -1.57
C SER A 34 -4.78 -6.23 -2.91
N PHE A 35 -3.88 -5.75 -3.78
CA PHE A 35 -4.16 -5.31 -5.14
C PHE A 35 -3.49 -6.27 -6.11
N SER A 36 -4.30 -7.02 -6.86
CA SER A 36 -3.82 -7.91 -7.92
C SER A 36 -3.81 -7.18 -9.25
N VAL A 37 -2.62 -6.76 -9.68
CA VAL A 37 -2.39 -6.15 -10.99
C VAL A 37 -1.86 -7.23 -11.92
N ALA A 38 -2.76 -7.87 -12.66
CA ALA A 38 -2.42 -8.98 -13.53
C ALA A 38 -1.86 -8.53 -14.88
N GLY A 39 -1.09 -9.42 -15.51
CA GLY A 39 -0.60 -9.26 -16.88
C GLY A 39 0.78 -8.65 -17.01
N GLU A 40 1.22 -8.49 -18.26
CA GLU A 40 2.47 -7.80 -18.58
C GLU A 40 2.26 -6.29 -18.47
N GLY A 41 3.22 -5.60 -17.84
CA GLY A 41 3.16 -4.17 -17.66
C GLY A 41 4.33 -3.67 -16.85
N LYS A 42 4.31 -2.37 -16.55
CA LYS A 42 5.35 -1.67 -15.81
C LYS A 42 4.80 -1.12 -14.51
N VAL A 43 5.67 -1.04 -13.52
CA VAL A 43 5.38 -0.38 -12.26
C VAL A 43 6.52 0.58 -11.90
N TRP A 44 6.15 1.70 -11.29
CA TRP A 44 7.07 2.67 -10.69
C TRP A 44 6.82 2.67 -9.20
N LEU A 45 7.81 2.18 -8.45
CA LEU A 45 7.73 2.02 -7.00
C LEU A 45 8.98 2.57 -6.34
N GLN A 46 8.79 3.19 -5.19
CA GLN A 46 9.89 3.60 -4.34
C GLN A 46 10.16 2.49 -3.31
N PRO A 47 11.40 1.97 -3.17
CA PRO A 47 11.73 1.05 -2.08
C PRO A 47 11.43 1.70 -0.74
N TYR A 48 10.80 0.95 0.15
CA TYR A 48 10.57 1.40 1.51
C TYR A 48 11.90 1.47 2.26
N ASP A 49 12.02 2.51 3.09
CA ASP A 49 13.23 2.76 3.84
C ASP A 49 13.47 1.67 4.89
N LYS A 50 14.74 1.34 5.10
CA LYS A 50 15.13 0.65 6.32
C LYS A 50 14.91 1.59 7.51
N VAL A 51 14.33 1.07 8.58
CA VAL A 51 14.11 1.82 9.83
C VAL A 51 15.45 2.24 10.46
N THR A 52 15.60 3.53 10.73
CA THR A 52 16.71 4.14 11.47
C THR A 52 16.21 5.35 12.26
N VAL A 53 17.09 6.06 12.96
CA VAL A 53 16.71 7.31 13.64
C VAL A 53 16.27 8.44 12.69
N TYR A 54 16.55 8.33 11.38
CA TYR A 54 16.17 9.34 10.38
C TYR A 54 15.23 8.81 9.29
N THR A 55 14.85 7.53 9.34
CA THR A 55 14.07 6.87 8.29
C THR A 55 13.07 5.88 8.91
N PRO A 56 11.88 5.69 8.35
CA PRO A 56 11.46 6.03 6.98
C PRO A 56 11.24 7.53 6.75
N ALA A 57 11.82 8.06 5.66
CA ALA A 57 11.71 9.46 5.26
C ALA A 57 10.96 9.63 3.93
N TYR A 58 10.76 8.53 3.19
CA TYR A 58 10.11 8.53 1.89
C TYR A 58 10.88 9.34 0.82
N GLU A 59 12.20 9.43 0.93
CA GLU A 59 13.05 10.21 0.00
C GLU A 59 13.92 9.33 -0.92
N ARG A 60 13.48 8.10 -1.22
CA ARG A 60 14.20 7.19 -2.13
C ARG A 60 13.83 7.47 -3.58
N TYR A 61 14.73 7.12 -4.50
CA TYR A 61 14.40 7.11 -5.92
C TYR A 61 13.39 6.01 -6.24
N PHE A 62 12.50 6.30 -7.19
CA PHE A 62 11.64 5.29 -7.78
C PHE A 62 12.46 4.36 -8.67
N GLU A 63 12.17 3.07 -8.57
CA GLU A 63 12.49 2.11 -9.60
C GLU A 63 11.64 2.41 -10.84
N ASN A 64 12.31 2.65 -11.96
CA ASN A 64 11.70 3.29 -13.13
C ASN A 64 11.17 2.26 -14.13
N GLY A 65 9.88 1.92 -14.03
CA GLY A 65 9.18 1.11 -15.03
C GLY A 65 9.66 -0.33 -15.06
N ILE A 66 9.90 -0.90 -13.87
CA ILE A 66 10.26 -2.32 -13.70
C ILE A 66 9.04 -3.21 -14.01
N PRO A 67 9.25 -4.50 -14.33
CA PRO A 67 8.13 -5.41 -14.56
C PRO A 67 7.19 -5.47 -13.36
N ILE A 68 5.88 -5.51 -13.60
CA ILE A 68 4.90 -5.81 -12.56
C ILE A 68 5.24 -7.15 -11.90
N GLY A 69 5.09 -7.22 -10.59
CA GLY A 69 5.44 -8.37 -9.76
C GLY A 69 6.91 -8.47 -9.37
N THR A 70 7.74 -7.49 -9.75
CA THR A 70 9.11 -7.40 -9.22
C THR A 70 9.09 -7.20 -7.71
N ALA A 71 9.84 -8.04 -7.00
CA ALA A 71 9.99 -7.93 -5.55
C ALA A 71 10.79 -6.69 -5.16
N ALA A 72 10.52 -6.15 -3.97
CA ALA A 72 11.28 -5.04 -3.41
C ALA A 72 12.76 -5.41 -3.23
N PRO A 73 13.68 -4.45 -3.41
CA PRO A 73 15.10 -4.70 -3.19
C PRO A 73 15.44 -4.86 -1.70
N SER A 74 14.53 -4.47 -0.80
CA SER A 74 14.67 -4.55 0.65
C SER A 74 13.52 -5.37 1.26
N LYS A 75 13.71 -5.84 2.50
CA LYS A 75 12.70 -6.64 3.20
C LYS A 75 11.51 -5.79 3.67
N GLU A 76 11.70 -4.48 3.76
CA GLU A 76 10.71 -3.51 4.23
C GLU A 76 9.63 -3.25 3.16
N GLY A 77 9.93 -3.45 1.87
CA GLY A 77 8.92 -3.48 0.81
C GLY A 77 8.88 -2.23 -0.06
N TRP A 78 7.69 -1.80 -0.46
CA TRP A 78 7.50 -0.66 -1.36
C TRP A 78 6.64 0.44 -0.71
N ALA A 79 7.04 1.69 -0.84
CA ALA A 79 6.27 2.83 -0.36
C ALA A 79 5.11 3.19 -1.32
N PHE A 80 4.09 3.84 -0.77
CA PHE A 80 3.12 4.57 -1.58
C PHE A 80 3.67 5.92 -2.08
N PRO A 81 3.12 6.46 -3.19
CA PRO A 81 2.13 5.83 -4.06
C PRO A 81 2.76 4.84 -5.05
N ALA A 82 1.95 3.88 -5.52
CA ALA A 82 2.37 2.85 -6.46
C ALA A 82 1.71 3.06 -7.83
N LEU A 83 2.50 3.40 -8.86
CA LEU A 83 2.01 3.69 -10.21
C LEU A 83 2.22 2.49 -11.13
N PHE A 84 1.18 2.11 -11.86
CA PHE A 84 1.14 0.98 -12.78
C PHE A 84 0.75 1.44 -14.17
N GLU A 85 1.33 0.80 -15.18
CA GLU A 85 0.86 0.82 -16.56
C GLU A 85 0.73 -0.62 -17.05
N THR A 86 -0.49 -1.00 -17.42
CA THR A 86 -0.80 -2.33 -17.96
C THR A 86 -1.91 -2.20 -19.00
N SER A 87 -1.77 -2.93 -20.10
CA SER A 87 -2.77 -2.94 -21.18
C SER A 87 -3.13 -1.54 -21.71
N GLY A 88 -2.17 -0.61 -21.75
CA GLY A 88 -2.38 0.77 -22.19
C GLY A 88 -3.16 1.66 -21.21
N THR A 89 -3.35 1.20 -19.97
CA THR A 89 -4.08 1.92 -18.92
C THR A 89 -3.16 2.19 -17.73
N TRP A 90 -3.34 3.37 -17.12
CA TRP A 90 -2.62 3.78 -15.94
C TRP A 90 -3.46 3.61 -14.68
N MET A 91 -2.84 3.15 -13.60
CA MET A 91 -3.47 3.02 -12.29
C MET A 91 -2.52 3.48 -11.20
N LEU A 92 -3.00 4.32 -10.28
CA LEU A 92 -2.25 4.77 -9.11
C LEU A 92 -2.93 4.20 -7.85
N ILE A 93 -2.18 3.46 -7.05
CA ILE A 93 -2.64 2.95 -5.76
C ILE A 93 -2.01 3.80 -4.66
N THR A 94 -2.84 4.31 -3.75
CA THR A 94 -2.44 5.11 -2.60
C THR A 94 -3.54 5.06 -1.53
N GLU A 95 -3.31 5.73 -0.42
CA GLU A 95 -4.26 5.88 0.69
C GLU A 95 -4.61 7.36 0.93
N ALA A 96 -5.67 7.60 1.68
CA ALA A 96 -6.12 8.96 2.02
C ALA A 96 -6.84 8.98 3.36
N ALA A 97 -6.93 10.17 3.96
CA ALA A 97 -7.57 10.39 5.27
C ALA A 97 -6.96 9.55 6.42
N VAL A 98 -5.64 9.31 6.35
CA VAL A 98 -4.86 8.75 7.47
C VAL A 98 -4.75 9.81 8.57
N ASP A 99 -5.09 9.44 9.79
CA ASP A 99 -4.97 10.28 10.98
C ASP A 99 -4.31 9.50 12.13
N SER A 100 -4.27 10.07 13.34
CA SER A 100 -3.60 9.47 14.49
C SER A 100 -4.20 8.13 14.97
N ASN A 101 -5.34 7.70 14.44
CA ASN A 101 -6.00 6.45 14.83
C ASN A 101 -5.64 5.25 13.96
N TYR A 102 -4.80 5.44 12.92
CA TYR A 102 -4.37 4.36 12.05
C TYR A 102 -2.94 4.59 11.54
N PHE A 103 -2.26 3.53 11.11
CA PHE A 103 -0.91 3.63 10.57
C PHE A 103 -0.92 4.13 9.12
N ALA A 104 0.16 4.77 8.69
CA ALA A 104 0.43 5.00 7.27
C ALA A 104 0.91 3.69 6.64
N ALA A 105 0.23 3.23 5.60
CA ALA A 105 0.46 1.94 5.01
C ALA A 105 1.58 1.96 3.96
N HIS A 106 2.24 0.81 3.80
CA HIS A 106 3.11 0.53 2.68
C HIS A 106 2.84 -0.87 2.15
N LEU A 107 3.58 -1.32 1.13
CA LEU A 107 3.36 -2.61 0.47
C LEU A 107 4.44 -3.61 0.85
N GLN A 108 4.05 -4.88 0.98
CA GLN A 108 4.95 -6.00 1.21
C GLN A 108 6.01 -6.14 0.10
N PRO A 109 7.19 -6.73 0.41
CA PRO A 109 8.28 -6.88 -0.54
C PRO A 109 7.98 -7.91 -1.62
N ASN A 110 7.21 -8.96 -1.32
CA ASN A 110 6.82 -9.94 -2.31
C ASN A 110 5.62 -9.43 -3.12
N ALA A 111 5.75 -9.44 -4.44
CA ALA A 111 4.71 -9.06 -5.38
C ALA A 111 4.44 -10.16 -6.43
N GLU A 112 4.86 -11.40 -6.17
CA GLU A 112 4.72 -12.52 -7.11
C GLU A 112 3.29 -12.62 -7.69
N GLY A 113 3.20 -12.82 -9.01
CA GLY A 113 1.93 -12.82 -9.73
C GLY A 113 1.24 -11.45 -9.80
N GLY A 114 1.95 -10.36 -9.51
CA GLY A 114 1.40 -8.99 -9.53
C GLY A 114 0.51 -8.68 -8.33
N LYS A 115 0.64 -9.41 -7.21
CA LYS A 115 -0.16 -9.20 -6.00
C LYS A 115 0.60 -8.33 -4.99
N TYR A 116 0.16 -7.09 -4.82
CA TYR A 116 0.72 -6.14 -3.87
C TYR A 116 -0.16 -6.07 -2.63
N THR A 117 0.37 -6.47 -1.46
CA THR A 117 -0.40 -6.56 -0.21
C THR A 117 0.03 -5.45 0.75
N ILE A 118 -0.92 -4.88 1.48
CA ILE A 118 -0.65 -3.92 2.56
C ILE A 118 0.29 -4.55 3.60
N ARG A 119 1.14 -3.71 4.17
CA ARG A 119 2.06 -4.02 5.25
C ARG A 119 1.90 -2.97 6.35
N LEU A 120 1.80 -3.46 7.59
CA LEU A 120 1.82 -2.66 8.80
C LEU A 120 3.22 -2.06 9.00
N PRO A 121 3.36 -0.93 9.72
CA PRO A 121 4.68 -0.40 10.10
C PRO A 121 5.49 -1.44 10.87
N GLU A 122 6.82 -1.33 10.81
CA GLU A 122 7.69 -2.20 11.60
C GLU A 122 7.56 -1.86 13.10
N GLU A 123 7.67 -2.83 14.00
CA GLU A 123 7.64 -2.58 15.46
C GLU A 123 8.69 -1.57 15.94
N THR A 124 9.74 -1.35 15.15
CA THR A 124 10.80 -0.39 15.46
C THR A 124 10.58 1.00 14.87
N GLU A 125 9.46 1.25 14.19
CA GLU A 125 9.10 2.55 13.58
C GLU A 125 8.42 3.54 14.53
N ASP A 126 8.39 3.25 15.83
CA ASP A 126 7.78 4.08 16.88
C ASP A 126 8.74 5.05 17.58
#